data_AF-A0A8J2KWJ8-F1
#
_entry.id   AF-A0A8J2KWJ8-F1
#
_cell.length_a   1.000
_cell.length_b   1.000
_cell.length_c   1.000
_cell.angle_alpha   90.00
_cell.angle_beta   90.00
_cell.angle_gamma   90.00
#
_symmetry.space_group_name_H-M   'P 1'
#
loop_
_entity.id
_entity.type
_entity.pdbx_description
1 polymer ?
#
loop_
_entity_poly.entity_id
_entity_poly.type
_entity_poly.pdbx_seq_one_letter_code
_entity_poly.pdbx_strand_id
1 'polypeptide(L)'
;MTVEDPVCGTYRNIECGDPDTGECPNFGVAVLYFVSFLLITHLIVINMYVAIILENFEDASREEEVGIVEDDLEMFYVQWSRYDPQATQFISFDQLSEFLGSLDRPLGIPRPNIVAIVAFNLPIARGNKIHCLDVLHSLVKHVIGHIDDTEDFRRVSFVPLTSLILKLVISKVKRRRGLD
;
A
#
# COMPACT_ATOMS: atom_id res chain seq x y z
N MET A 1 -39.18 43.14 30.42
CA MET A 1 -38.40 42.79 29.21
C MET A 1 -39.39 42.11 28.28
N THR A 2 -40.04 42.88 27.41
CA THR A 2 -41.06 42.36 26.49
C THR A 2 -40.34 41.72 25.31
N VAL A 3 -40.56 40.44 25.11
CA VAL A 3 -40.12 39.71 23.92
C VAL A 3 -41.00 40.19 22.77
N GLU A 4 -40.43 40.96 21.84
CA GLU A 4 -41.10 41.29 20.58
C GLU A 4 -40.77 40.21 19.56
N ASP A 5 -41.81 39.53 19.06
CA ASP A 5 -41.70 38.60 17.94
C ASP A 5 -41.49 39.38 16.63
N PRO A 6 -40.67 38.90 15.68
CA PRO A 6 -40.49 39.57 14.39
C PRO A 6 -41.77 39.43 13.55
N VAL A 7 -42.60 40.46 13.55
CA VAL A 7 -43.81 40.55 12.71
C VAL A 7 -43.41 41.00 11.30
N CYS A 8 -43.73 40.18 10.29
CA CYS A 8 -43.66 40.59 8.88
C CYS A 8 -44.82 41.56 8.58
N GLY A 9 -44.50 42.86 8.44
CA GLY A 9 -45.43 43.99 8.21
C GLY A 9 -46.04 44.52 9.52
N THR A 10 -45.99 45.80 9.88
CA THR A 10 -46.45 46.99 9.12
C THR A 10 -45.83 48.32 9.60
N TYR A 11 -44.57 48.38 10.06
CA TYR A 11 -43.99 49.66 10.55
C TYR A 11 -42.59 50.02 10.04
N ARG A 12 -42.08 49.34 9.03
CA ARG A 12 -40.89 49.80 8.31
C ARG A 12 -40.89 49.21 6.91
N ASN A 13 -40.66 50.06 5.91
CA ASN A 13 -40.40 49.64 4.54
C ASN A 13 -39.09 48.85 4.52
N ILE A 14 -39.16 47.55 4.82
CA ILE A 14 -38.21 46.58 4.30
C ILE A 14 -38.91 46.09 3.04
N GLU A 15 -38.38 46.47 1.89
CA GLU A 15 -38.81 45.94 0.59
C GLU A 15 -38.52 44.44 0.59
N CYS A 16 -39.50 43.65 1.03
CA CYS A 16 -39.48 42.21 0.88
C CYS A 16 -39.86 41.90 -0.58
N GLY A 17 -38.85 41.77 -1.41
CA GLY A 17 -38.98 41.23 -2.77
C GLY A 17 -39.09 42.28 -3.87
N ASP A 18 -38.76 41.83 -5.08
CA ASP A 18 -38.84 42.54 -6.35
C ASP A 18 -40.21 43.25 -6.47
N PRO A 19 -40.26 44.57 -6.81
CA PRO A 19 -41.50 45.34 -6.87
C PRO A 19 -42.59 44.75 -7.79
N ASP A 20 -42.22 43.85 -8.70
CA ASP A 20 -43.16 43.23 -9.65
C ASP A 20 -43.85 41.95 -9.14
N THR A 21 -43.42 41.34 -8.02
CA THR A 21 -44.00 40.06 -7.55
C THR A 21 -44.54 40.05 -6.12
N GLY A 22 -44.14 40.96 -5.22
CA GLY A 22 -44.84 41.18 -3.94
C GLY A 22 -44.97 39.97 -2.99
N GLU A 23 -44.22 38.88 -3.21
CA GLU A 23 -44.31 37.66 -2.41
C GLU A 23 -43.26 37.68 -1.29
N CYS A 24 -43.73 37.65 -0.03
CA CYS A 24 -42.85 37.47 1.12
C CYS A 24 -42.30 36.03 1.17
N PRO A 25 -41.01 35.81 1.46
CA PRO A 25 -40.44 34.47 1.57
C PRO A 25 -41.16 33.65 2.64
N ASN A 26 -41.60 32.43 2.28
CA ASN A 26 -42.23 31.52 3.24
C ASN A 26 -41.17 30.92 4.18
N PHE A 27 -41.26 31.24 5.47
CA PHE A 27 -40.33 30.76 6.50
C PHE A 27 -40.21 29.23 6.53
N GLY A 28 -41.32 28.50 6.35
CA GLY A 28 -41.31 27.04 6.31
C GLY A 28 -40.54 26.48 5.11
N VAL A 29 -40.69 27.12 3.93
CA VAL A 29 -39.93 26.74 2.72
C VAL A 29 -38.44 27.02 2.89
N ALA A 30 -38.08 28.15 3.52
CA ALA A 30 -36.69 28.46 3.82
C ALA A 30 -36.06 27.44 4.78
N VAL A 31 -36.76 27.08 5.87
CA VAL A 31 -36.26 26.06 6.82
C VAL A 31 -36.09 24.71 6.13
N LEU A 32 -37.07 24.26 5.35
CA LEU A 32 -36.97 23.00 4.60
C LEU A 32 -35.81 23.02 3.59
N TYR A 33 -35.60 24.15 2.90
CA TYR A 33 -34.48 24.31 1.98
C TYR A 33 -33.13 24.19 2.68
N PHE A 34 -32.91 24.94 3.76
CA PHE A 34 -31.63 24.87 4.49
C PHE A 34 -31.40 23.52 5.15
N VAL A 35 -32.42 22.91 5.76
CA VAL A 35 -32.30 21.59 6.38
C VAL A 35 -31.99 20.53 5.33
N SER A 36 -32.73 20.51 4.22
CA SER A 36 -32.49 19.54 3.14
C SER A 36 -31.10 19.73 2.51
N PHE A 37 -30.69 20.97 2.26
CA PHE A 37 -29.35 21.30 1.75
C PHE A 37 -28.24 20.83 2.68
N LEU A 38 -28.37 21.10 3.99
CA LEU A 38 -27.38 20.66 4.97
C LEU A 38 -27.32 19.14 5.04
N LEU A 39 -28.45 18.44 5.10
CA LEU A 39 -28.48 16.98 5.14
C LEU A 39 -27.86 16.36 3.89
N ILE A 40 -28.24 16.81 2.69
CA ILE A 40 -27.71 16.29 1.42
C ILE A 40 -26.19 16.55 1.33
N THR A 41 -25.74 17.75 1.66
CA THR A 41 -24.31 18.09 1.62
C THR A 41 -23.50 17.25 2.60
N HIS A 42 -23.99 17.06 3.83
CA HIS A 42 -23.30 16.22 4.82
C HIS A 42 -23.24 14.76 4.38
N LEU A 43 -24.32 14.23 3.79
CA LEU A 43 -24.33 12.85 3.26
C LEU A 43 -23.31 12.68 2.13
N ILE A 44 -23.19 13.65 1.22
CA ILE A 44 -22.21 13.60 0.13
C ILE A 44 -20.78 13.65 0.71
N VAL A 45 -20.50 14.57 1.63
CA VAL A 45 -19.15 14.72 2.23
C VAL A 45 -18.75 13.48 3.01
N ILE A 46 -19.65 12.94 3.84
CA ILE A 46 -19.37 11.73 4.63
C ILE A 46 -19.15 10.54 3.71
N ASN A 47 -20.00 10.33 2.70
CA ASN A 47 -19.86 9.19 1.80
C ASN A 47 -18.59 9.28 0.94
N MET A 48 -18.22 10.48 0.48
CA MET A 48 -16.93 10.71 -0.18
C MET A 48 -15.75 10.42 0.76
N TYR A 49 -15.82 10.86 2.02
CA TYR A 49 -14.76 10.64 3.01
C TYR A 49 -14.59 9.15 3.35
N VAL A 50 -15.69 8.43 3.56
CA VAL A 50 -15.67 6.97 3.76
C VAL A 50 -15.07 6.27 2.55
N ALA A 51 -15.44 6.67 1.33
CA ALA A 51 -14.86 6.10 0.12
C ALA A 51 -13.34 6.31 0.04
N ILE A 52 -12.84 7.52 0.34
CA ILE A 52 -11.39 7.82 0.36
C ILE A 52 -10.68 6.97 1.43
N ILE A 53 -11.25 6.86 2.62
CA ILE A 53 -10.65 6.03 3.69
C ILE A 53 -10.63 4.57 3.28
N LEU A 54 -11.73 4.05 2.72
CA LEU A 54 -11.81 2.67 2.29
C LEU A 54 -10.83 2.38 1.16
N GLU A 55 -10.68 3.29 0.19
CA GLU A 55 -9.68 3.17 -0.86
C GLU A 55 -8.26 3.18 -0.29
N ASN A 56 -7.98 4.03 0.70
CA ASN A 56 -6.68 4.04 1.37
C ASN A 56 -6.43 2.77 2.20
N PHE A 57 -7.47 2.25 2.85
CA PHE A 57 -7.38 1.01 3.60
C PHE A 57 -7.25 -0.20 2.67
N GLU A 58 -7.96 -0.21 1.55
CA GLU A 58 -7.84 -1.24 0.51
C GLU A 58 -6.46 -1.19 -0.14
N ASP A 59 -5.91 -0.01 -0.46
CA ASP A 59 -4.53 0.15 -0.94
C ASP A 59 -3.52 -0.36 0.09
N ALA A 60 -3.70 -0.04 1.38
CA ALA A 60 -2.83 -0.51 2.46
C ALA A 60 -2.96 -2.03 2.68
N SER A 61 -4.17 -2.58 2.60
CA SER A 61 -4.41 -4.01 2.69
C SER A 61 -3.93 -4.75 1.45
N ARG A 62 -3.90 -4.14 0.25
CA ARG A 62 -3.26 -4.73 -0.94
C ARG A 62 -1.75 -4.80 -0.80
N GLU A 63 -1.13 -3.81 -0.15
CA GLU A 63 0.29 -3.90 0.25
C GLU A 63 0.54 -5.01 1.30
N GLU A 64 -0.49 -5.46 2.02
CA GLU A 64 -0.37 -6.45 3.11
C GLU A 64 -0.87 -7.87 2.74
N GLU A 65 -1.80 -8.01 1.77
CA GLU A 65 -2.35 -9.30 1.34
C GLU A 65 -1.57 -9.97 0.20
N VAL A 66 -0.60 -9.31 -0.42
CA VAL A 66 0.20 -9.92 -1.48
C VAL A 66 1.68 -9.53 -1.38
N GLY A 67 2.45 -10.35 -0.68
CA GLY A 67 3.90 -10.39 -0.90
C GLY A 67 4.71 -10.61 0.36
N ILE A 68 5.34 -11.79 0.42
CA ILE A 68 6.53 -12.15 1.21
C ILE A 68 6.70 -11.32 2.49
N VAL A 69 6.30 -11.91 3.61
CA VAL A 69 6.40 -11.29 4.94
C VAL A 69 7.88 -11.15 5.33
N GLU A 70 8.20 -10.26 6.27
CA GLU A 70 9.56 -10.12 6.80
C GLU A 70 10.13 -11.46 7.32
N ASP A 71 9.29 -12.29 7.91
CA ASP A 71 9.62 -13.65 8.37
C ASP A 71 10.07 -14.58 7.23
N ASP A 72 9.49 -14.44 6.03
CA ASP A 72 9.86 -15.23 4.84
C ASP A 72 11.25 -14.84 4.34
N LEU A 73 11.59 -13.54 4.40
CA LEU A 73 12.93 -13.04 4.07
C LEU A 73 13.96 -13.52 5.09
N GLU A 74 13.62 -13.55 6.37
CA GLU A 74 14.50 -14.10 7.41
C GLU A 74 14.77 -15.59 7.15
N MET A 75 13.74 -16.39 6.85
CA MET A 75 13.87 -17.80 6.48
C MET A 75 14.80 -17.98 5.26
N PHE A 76 14.64 -17.15 4.24
CA PHE A 76 15.54 -17.16 3.07
C PHE A 76 17.01 -16.95 3.47
N TYR A 77 17.30 -15.93 4.29
CA TYR A 77 18.69 -15.65 4.71
C TYR A 77 19.24 -16.74 5.63
N VAL A 78 18.41 -17.32 6.48
CA VAL A 78 18.80 -18.47 7.33
C VAL A 78 19.20 -19.65 6.45
N GLN A 79 18.42 -19.99 5.43
CA GLN A 79 18.78 -21.07 4.51
C GLN A 79 20.01 -20.71 3.67
N TRP A 80 20.10 -19.47 3.16
CA TRP A 80 21.26 -18.99 2.38
C TRP A 80 22.57 -19.12 3.17
N SER A 81 22.53 -18.83 4.47
CA SER A 81 23.72 -18.89 5.34
C SER A 81 24.35 -20.29 5.42
N ARG A 82 23.57 -21.35 5.15
CA ARG A 82 24.07 -22.74 5.11
C ARG A 82 24.92 -23.01 3.87
N TYR A 83 24.65 -22.31 2.76
CA TYR A 83 25.40 -22.45 1.51
C TYR A 83 26.53 -21.43 1.39
N ASP A 84 26.39 -20.26 2.01
CA ASP A 84 27.41 -19.20 2.05
C ASP A 84 27.74 -18.76 3.49
N PRO A 85 28.44 -19.60 4.27
CA PRO A 85 28.77 -19.31 5.67
C PRO A 85 29.76 -18.15 5.84
N GLN A 86 30.48 -17.78 4.78
CA GLN A 86 31.44 -16.68 4.77
C GLN A 86 30.80 -15.34 4.33
N ALA A 87 29.48 -15.32 4.09
CA ALA A 87 28.74 -14.15 3.62
C ALA A 87 29.34 -13.49 2.37
N THR A 88 29.88 -14.30 1.46
CA THR A 88 30.47 -13.84 0.19
C THR A 88 29.44 -13.27 -0.77
N GLN A 89 28.14 -13.50 -0.53
CA GLN A 89 26.99 -13.19 -1.39
C GLN A 89 26.91 -14.05 -2.65
N PHE A 90 27.65 -15.15 -2.73
CA PHE A 90 27.68 -16.02 -3.92
C PHE A 90 27.54 -17.49 -3.56
N ILE A 91 26.82 -18.24 -4.38
CA ILE A 91 26.78 -19.72 -4.36
C ILE A 91 27.13 -20.27 -5.75
N SER A 92 27.55 -21.54 -5.82
CA SER A 92 27.74 -22.21 -7.12
C SER A 92 26.39 -22.48 -7.79
N PHE A 93 26.34 -22.41 -9.12
CA PHE A 93 25.14 -22.77 -9.90
C PHE A 93 24.64 -24.19 -9.57
N ASP A 94 25.54 -25.13 -9.32
CA ASP A 94 25.20 -26.53 -9.01
C ASP A 94 24.39 -26.67 -7.70
N GLN A 95 24.60 -25.74 -6.77
CA GLN A 95 23.92 -25.72 -5.47
C GLN A 95 22.56 -25.00 -5.53
N LEU A 96 22.28 -24.25 -6.60
CA LEU A 96 21.05 -23.46 -6.71
C LEU A 96 19.79 -24.35 -6.67
N SER A 97 19.81 -25.49 -7.36
CA SER A 97 18.66 -26.41 -7.37
C SER A 97 18.37 -26.99 -5.98
N GLU A 98 19.42 -27.27 -5.22
CA GLU A 98 19.28 -27.76 -3.84
C GLU A 98 18.78 -26.65 -2.91
N PHE A 99 19.36 -25.45 -3.02
CA PHE A 99 18.96 -24.27 -2.27
C PHE A 99 17.48 -23.93 -2.45
N LEU A 100 17.01 -23.79 -3.70
CA LEU A 100 15.62 -23.48 -4.01
C LEU A 100 14.64 -24.54 -3.50
N GLY A 101 15.06 -25.81 -3.48
CA GLY A 101 14.26 -26.91 -2.94
C GLY A 101 14.29 -27.02 -1.41
N SER A 102 15.19 -26.29 -0.73
CA SER A 102 15.31 -26.27 0.73
C SER A 102 14.57 -25.10 1.40
N LEU A 103 14.09 -24.16 0.60
CA LEU A 103 13.24 -23.06 1.05
C LEU A 103 11.81 -23.57 1.30
N ASP A 104 11.17 -23.05 2.34
CA ASP A 104 9.75 -23.32 2.62
C ASP A 104 8.84 -22.42 1.75
N ARG A 105 7.55 -22.77 1.67
CA ARG A 105 6.55 -21.88 1.04
C ARG A 105 6.54 -20.53 1.77
N PRO A 106 6.38 -19.39 1.07
CA PRO A 106 6.04 -19.23 -0.35
C PRO A 106 7.24 -19.22 -1.33
N LEU A 107 8.48 -19.15 -0.82
CA LEU A 107 9.69 -18.97 -1.65
C LEU A 107 10.26 -20.28 -2.22
N GLY A 108 9.87 -21.42 -1.64
CA GLY A 108 10.34 -22.75 -2.02
C GLY A 108 9.84 -23.25 -3.37
N ILE A 109 10.76 -23.75 -4.20
CA ILE A 109 10.44 -24.40 -5.46
C ILE A 109 10.89 -25.86 -5.38
N PRO A 110 9.94 -26.81 -5.22
CA PRO A 110 10.27 -28.21 -5.04
C PRO A 110 10.99 -28.77 -6.26
N ARG A 111 11.89 -29.74 -6.04
CA ARG A 111 12.56 -30.43 -7.14
C ARG A 111 11.59 -31.37 -7.87
N PRO A 112 11.68 -31.50 -9.21
CA PRO A 112 12.67 -30.89 -10.10
C PRO A 112 12.33 -29.43 -10.46
N ASN A 113 13.27 -28.51 -10.20
CA ASN A 113 13.08 -27.06 -10.36
C ASN A 113 13.93 -26.45 -11.49
N ILE A 114 14.48 -27.28 -12.39
CA ILE A 114 15.34 -26.82 -13.50
C ILE A 114 14.59 -25.87 -14.43
N VAL A 115 13.32 -26.15 -14.74
CA VAL A 115 12.50 -25.29 -15.61
C VAL A 115 12.35 -23.89 -15.02
N ALA A 116 12.12 -23.79 -13.72
CA ALA A 116 12.01 -22.52 -13.02
C ALA A 116 13.37 -21.77 -12.99
N ILE A 117 14.47 -22.48 -12.74
CA ILE A 117 15.83 -21.90 -12.77
C ILE A 117 16.14 -21.32 -14.14
N VAL A 118 15.80 -22.03 -15.22
CA VAL A 118 15.98 -21.52 -16.60
C VAL A 118 15.09 -20.30 -16.85
N ALA A 119 13.85 -20.31 -16.37
CA ALA A 119 12.93 -19.18 -16.49
C ALA A 119 13.39 -17.92 -15.74
N PHE A 120 14.15 -18.07 -14.64
CA PHE A 120 14.69 -16.94 -13.88
C PHE A 120 15.78 -16.17 -14.62
N ASN A 121 16.44 -16.78 -15.60
CA ASN A 121 17.48 -16.14 -16.41
C ASN A 121 18.53 -15.39 -15.57
N LEU A 122 19.03 -16.06 -14.52
CA LEU A 122 19.95 -15.49 -13.54
C LEU A 122 21.32 -15.18 -14.17
N PRO A 123 21.92 -14.01 -13.89
CA PRO A 123 23.25 -13.69 -14.38
C PRO A 123 24.31 -14.56 -13.69
N ILE A 124 25.13 -15.23 -14.48
CA ILE A 124 26.22 -16.08 -13.97
C ILE A 124 27.51 -15.25 -13.91
N ALA A 125 28.04 -15.07 -12.71
CA ALA A 125 29.30 -14.41 -12.45
C ALA A 125 30.51 -15.33 -12.73
N ARG A 126 31.72 -14.76 -12.68
CA ARG A 126 32.97 -15.49 -12.92
C ARG A 126 33.10 -16.69 -11.95
N GLY A 127 33.40 -17.86 -12.51
CA GLY A 127 33.55 -19.10 -11.75
C GLY A 127 32.24 -19.85 -11.49
N ASN A 128 31.24 -19.71 -12.36
CA ASN A 128 29.93 -20.39 -12.27
C ASN A 128 29.16 -20.07 -10.99
N LYS A 129 29.23 -18.81 -10.55
CA LYS A 129 28.64 -18.33 -9.30
C LYS A 129 27.43 -17.46 -9.58
N ILE A 130 26.47 -17.47 -8.67
CA ILE A 130 25.25 -16.65 -8.74
C ILE A 130 25.17 -15.79 -7.49
N HIS A 131 24.75 -14.54 -7.66
CA HIS A 131 24.66 -13.57 -6.58
C HIS A 131 23.35 -13.70 -5.80
N CYS A 132 23.42 -13.57 -4.47
CA CYS A 132 22.29 -13.69 -3.55
C CYS A 132 21.10 -12.81 -3.93
N LEU A 133 21.38 -11.53 -4.21
CA LEU A 133 20.33 -10.56 -4.53
C LEU A 133 19.56 -10.92 -5.81
N ASP A 134 20.25 -11.48 -6.81
CA ASP A 134 19.63 -11.84 -8.08
C ASP A 134 18.67 -13.03 -7.91
N VAL A 135 19.05 -13.99 -7.07
CA VAL A 135 18.20 -15.13 -6.69
C VAL A 135 16.98 -14.63 -5.91
N LEU A 136 17.19 -13.81 -4.89
CA LEU A 136 16.12 -13.25 -4.06
C LEU A 136 15.13 -12.45 -4.91
N HIS A 137 15.62 -11.54 -5.76
CA HIS A 137 14.77 -10.79 -6.69
C HIS A 137 13.95 -11.69 -7.61
N SER A 138 14.58 -12.73 -8.16
CA SER A 138 13.90 -13.63 -9.10
C SER A 138 12.81 -14.43 -8.41
N LEU A 139 13.03 -14.86 -7.16
CA LEU A 139 12.02 -15.54 -6.35
C LEU A 139 10.88 -14.62 -5.96
N VAL A 140 11.19 -13.40 -5.49
CA VAL A 140 10.19 -12.39 -5.16
C VAL A 140 9.31 -12.09 -6.37
N LYS A 141 9.93 -11.90 -7.53
CA LYS A 141 9.21 -11.69 -8.80
C LYS A 141 8.40 -12.90 -9.22
N HIS A 142 8.86 -14.11 -8.95
CA HIS A 142 8.13 -15.33 -9.28
C HIS A 142 6.88 -15.49 -8.42
N VAL A 143 7.00 -15.26 -7.11
CA VAL A 143 5.88 -15.36 -6.18
C VAL A 143 4.87 -14.25 -6.46
N ILE A 144 5.31 -13.00 -6.63
CA ILE A 144 4.42 -11.87 -6.90
C ILE A 144 3.84 -11.92 -8.32
N GLY A 145 4.63 -12.32 -9.31
CA GLY A 145 4.17 -12.44 -10.70
C GLY A 145 3.17 -13.58 -10.92
N HIS A 146 2.97 -14.46 -9.94
CA HIS A 146 1.86 -15.43 -9.97
C HIS A 146 0.55 -14.84 -9.45
N ILE A 147 0.59 -13.64 -8.87
CA ILE A 147 -0.53 -13.04 -8.12
C ILE A 147 -1.12 -11.83 -8.87
N ASP A 148 -0.53 -11.36 -9.99
CA ASP A 148 -1.12 -10.19 -10.67
C ASP A 148 -1.04 -10.14 -12.20
N ASP A 149 -2.24 -10.02 -12.79
CA ASP A 149 -2.56 -9.39 -14.08
C ASP A 149 -2.97 -7.90 -13.89
N THR A 150 -2.71 -7.28 -12.73
CA THR A 150 -3.14 -5.91 -12.44
C THR A 150 -2.01 -4.97 -11.97
N GLU A 151 -2.30 -3.66 -12.04
CA GLU A 151 -1.37 -2.54 -12.21
C GLU A 151 -0.40 -2.22 -11.03
N ASP A 152 -0.18 -3.13 -10.08
CA ASP A 152 0.67 -2.92 -8.89
C ASP A 152 2.19 -2.98 -9.17
N PHE A 153 2.58 -3.47 -10.35
CA PHE A 153 3.98 -3.60 -10.78
C PHE A 153 4.75 -2.26 -10.78
N ARG A 154 4.07 -1.13 -10.98
CA ARG A 154 4.75 0.19 -11.01
C ARG A 154 5.16 0.69 -9.62
N ARG A 155 4.45 0.34 -8.55
CA ARG A 155 4.78 0.82 -7.18
C ARG A 155 5.95 0.03 -6.56
N VAL A 156 5.98 -1.29 -6.73
CA VAL A 156 7.10 -2.14 -6.25
C VAL A 156 8.41 -1.80 -6.97
N SER A 157 8.35 -1.45 -8.26
CA SER A 157 9.54 -1.00 -9.01
C SER A 157 10.15 0.33 -8.51
N PHE A 158 9.41 1.09 -7.70
CA PHE A 158 9.79 2.42 -7.22
C PHE A 158 10.18 2.46 -5.74
N VAL A 159 10.08 1.35 -5.00
CA VAL A 159 10.80 1.19 -3.73
C VAL A 159 12.17 0.64 -4.11
N PRO A 160 13.21 1.47 -4.26
CA PRO A 160 14.51 0.93 -4.57
C PRO A 160 14.90 0.04 -3.40
N LEU A 161 15.28 -1.22 -3.64
CA LEU A 161 15.74 -2.14 -2.60
C LEU A 161 16.94 -1.59 -1.81
N THR A 162 17.54 -0.50 -2.29
CA THR A 162 18.45 0.34 -1.52
C THR A 162 17.84 0.84 -0.21
N SER A 163 16.53 1.09 -0.13
CA SER A 163 15.82 1.53 1.08
C SER A 163 15.68 0.42 2.12
N LEU A 164 15.39 -0.82 1.70
CA LEU A 164 15.35 -2.00 2.57
C LEU A 164 16.75 -2.38 3.07
N ILE A 165 17.75 -2.37 2.19
CA ILE A 165 19.15 -2.60 2.57
C ILE A 165 19.63 -1.48 3.51
N LEU A 166 19.25 -0.22 3.27
CA LEU A 166 19.62 0.89 4.16
C LEU A 166 18.94 0.77 5.53
N LYS A 167 17.67 0.36 5.62
CA LYS A 167 16.98 0.09 6.89
C LYS A 167 17.62 -1.08 7.65
N LEU A 168 17.99 -2.17 6.96
CA LEU A 168 18.70 -3.31 7.56
C LEU A 168 20.12 -2.94 8.01
N VAL A 169 20.85 -2.15 7.23
CA VAL A 169 22.19 -1.65 7.57
C VAL A 169 22.09 -0.66 8.74
N ILE A 170 21.14 0.28 8.73
CA ILE A 170 20.90 1.21 9.83
C ILE A 170 20.48 0.44 11.09
N SER A 171 19.59 -0.55 10.98
CA SER A 171 19.18 -1.41 12.10
C SER A 171 20.36 -2.20 12.67
N LYS A 172 21.21 -2.82 11.83
CA LYS A 172 22.43 -3.50 12.30
C LYS A 172 23.48 -2.54 12.87
N VAL A 173 23.57 -1.31 12.37
CA VAL A 173 24.47 -0.27 12.90
C VAL A 173 23.95 0.29 14.22
N LYS A 174 22.63 0.47 14.37
CA LYS A 174 21.96 0.91 15.60
C LYS A 174 22.10 -0.15 16.69
N ARG A 175 21.88 -1.42 16.35
CA ARG A 175 22.08 -2.58 17.24
C ARG A 175 23.54 -2.80 17.66
N ARG A 176 24.52 -2.40 16.83
CA ARG A 176 25.94 -2.40 17.21
C ARG A 176 26.36 -1.21 18.08
N ARG A 177 25.64 -0.10 18.04
CA ARG A 177 25.96 1.11 18.82
C ARG A 177 25.17 1.25 20.12
N GLY A 178 24.20 0.38 20.40
CA GLY A 178 23.44 0.40 21.65
C GLY A 178 22.68 1.70 21.91
N LEU A 179 22.38 2.47 20.86
CA LEU A 179 21.42 3.56 20.95
C LEU A 179 20.06 2.97 20.56
N ASP A 180 19.22 2.68 21.54
CA ASP A 180 17.79 2.48 21.31
C ASP A 180 17.09 3.83 21.17
#